data_AF-A0AAW7K3F7-F1
#
_entry.id   AF-A0AAW7K3F7-F1
#
_cell.length_a   1.000
_cell.length_b   1.000
_cell.length_c   1.000
_cell.angle_alpha   90.00
_cell.angle_beta   90.00
_cell.angle_gamma   90.00
#
_symmetry.space_group_name_H-M   'P 1'
#
loop_
_entity.id
_entity.type
_entity.pdbx_description
1 polymer ?
#
loop_
_entity_poly.entity_id
_entity_poly.type
_entity_poly.pdbx_seq_one_letter_code
_entity_poly.pdbx_strand_id
1 'polypeptide(L)'
;MKNYYHVKTQEAYDSLMAFLEWQGYLWGNNTKPTENNNWKTYTENTVIEVDESYKRLFYDEIKQLKDEEISNFIEWTPELAQSMCVAGMIRLIEDNK
;
A
#
# COMPACT_ATOMS: atom_id res chain seq x y z
N MET A 1 -0.04 12.50 -5.77
CA MET A 1 -0.09 11.51 -6.88
C MET A 1 -0.77 10.27 -6.33
N LYS A 2 -1.45 9.48 -7.18
CA LYS A 2 -2.08 8.22 -6.75
C LYS A 2 -1.26 7.03 -7.23
N ASN A 3 -0.98 6.09 -6.34
CA ASN A 3 -0.37 4.79 -6.67
C ASN A 3 -1.37 3.67 -6.36
N TYR A 4 -1.40 2.64 -7.19
CA TYR A 4 -2.33 1.52 -7.07
C TYR A 4 -1.53 0.23 -6.85
N TYR A 5 -1.54 -0.30 -5.63
CA TYR A 5 -0.80 -1.50 -5.26
C TYR A 5 -1.70 -2.72 -5.28
N HIS A 6 -1.44 -3.66 -6.17
CA HIS A 6 -2.15 -4.93 -6.22
C HIS A 6 -1.47 -5.95 -5.30
N VAL A 7 -2.26 -6.60 -4.44
CA VAL A 7 -1.77 -7.50 -3.38
C VAL A 7 -2.43 -8.88 -3.47
N LYS A 8 -1.72 -9.84 -4.07
CA LYS A 8 -2.26 -11.18 -4.35
C LYS A 8 -2.33 -12.11 -3.14
N THR A 9 -1.58 -11.82 -2.07
CA THR A 9 -1.52 -12.65 -0.87
C THR A 9 -1.74 -11.82 0.40
N GLN A 10 -2.22 -12.46 1.46
CA GLN A 10 -2.34 -11.82 2.78
C GLN A 10 -0.98 -11.29 3.27
N GLU A 11 0.11 -12.03 3.03
CA GLU A 11 1.45 -11.59 3.42
C GLU A 11 1.90 -10.32 2.66
N ALA A 12 1.60 -10.22 1.37
CA ALA A 12 1.83 -9.02 0.59
C ALA A 12 1.00 -7.84 1.12
N TYR A 13 -0.27 -8.08 1.49
CA TYR A 13 -1.11 -7.07 2.13
C TYR A 13 -0.53 -6.60 3.46
N ASP A 14 -0.21 -7.52 4.37
CA ASP A 14 0.29 -7.22 5.71
C ASP A 14 1.60 -6.44 5.65
N SER A 15 2.52 -6.84 4.76
CA SER A 15 3.79 -6.13 4.54
C SER A 15 3.58 -4.72 3.95
N LEU A 16 2.64 -4.55 3.03
CA LEU A 16 2.27 -3.23 2.49
C LEU A 16 1.68 -2.35 3.58
N MET A 17 0.77 -2.86 4.41
CA MET A 17 0.15 -2.09 5.50
C MET A 17 1.19 -1.63 6.51
N ALA A 18 2.12 -2.50 6.91
CA ALA A 18 3.21 -2.13 7.81
C ALA A 18 4.10 -1.02 7.22
N PHE A 19 4.45 -1.13 5.93
CA PHE A 19 5.25 -0.12 5.23
C PHE A 19 4.53 1.23 5.14
N LEU A 20 3.24 1.23 4.76
CA LEU A 20 2.44 2.45 4.65
C LEU A 20 2.17 3.10 6.01
N GLU A 21 1.97 2.30 7.06
CA GLU A 21 1.83 2.83 8.43
C GLU A 21 3.11 3.54 8.88
N TRP A 22 4.27 2.91 8.65
CA TRP A 22 5.57 3.52 8.95
C TRP A 22 5.79 4.83 8.19
N GLN A 23 5.28 4.93 6.96
CA GLN A 23 5.29 6.14 6.13
C GLN A 23 4.23 7.19 6.53
N GLY A 24 3.45 6.93 7.57
CA GLY A 24 2.45 7.85 8.13
C GLY A 24 1.11 7.89 7.40
N TYR A 25 0.80 6.89 6.58
CA TYR A 25 -0.51 6.80 5.91
C TYR A 25 -1.61 6.31 6.86
N LEU A 26 -2.84 6.75 6.60
CA LEU A 26 -4.02 6.37 7.36
C LEU A 26 -5.18 6.02 6.42
N TRP A 27 -6.10 5.18 6.88
CA TRP A 27 -7.40 5.02 6.22
C TRP A 27 -8.24 6.31 6.33
N GLY A 28 -9.31 6.42 5.52
CA GLY A 28 -10.17 7.61 5.48
C GLY A 28 -10.86 7.95 6.82
N ASN A 29 -11.07 6.95 7.68
CA ASN A 29 -11.62 7.06 9.04
C ASN A 29 -10.53 7.31 10.13
N ASN A 30 -9.29 7.62 9.74
CA ASN A 30 -8.13 7.78 10.62
C ASN A 30 -7.65 6.51 11.36
N THR A 31 -8.11 5.31 11.00
CA THR A 31 -7.49 4.07 11.52
C THR A 31 -6.16 3.79 10.85
N LYS A 32 -5.28 3.12 11.58
CA LYS A 32 -3.97 2.73 11.05
C LYS A 32 -4.11 1.64 10.00
N PRO A 33 -3.17 1.58 9.03
CA PRO A 33 -3.16 0.53 8.01
C PRO A 33 -3.25 -0.88 8.60
N THR A 34 -2.45 -1.20 9.62
CA THR A 34 -2.37 -2.56 10.20
C THR A 34 -3.56 -2.94 11.09
N GLU A 35 -4.43 -2.00 11.45
CA GLU A 35 -5.62 -2.25 12.26
C GLU A 35 -6.81 -2.78 11.45
N ASN A 36 -6.72 -2.75 10.13
CA ASN A 36 -7.77 -3.20 9.24
C ASN A 36 -7.26 -4.25 8.24
N ASN A 37 -8.03 -5.31 8.04
CA ASN A 37 -7.71 -6.37 7.07
C ASN A 37 -8.76 -6.38 5.94
N ASN A 38 -8.63 -5.42 5.03
CA ASN A 38 -9.48 -5.28 3.86
C ASN A 38 -9.22 -6.38 2.80
N TRP A 39 -8.10 -7.11 2.90
CA TRP A 39 -7.79 -8.22 2.00
C TRP A 39 -8.86 -9.31 2.04
N LYS A 40 -9.51 -9.52 3.20
CA LYS A 40 -10.59 -10.51 3.34
C LYS A 40 -11.79 -10.26 2.43
N THR A 41 -11.96 -9.05 1.91
CA THR A 41 -13.09 -8.68 1.06
C THR A 41 -12.91 -9.16 -0.39
N TYR A 42 -11.75 -8.90 -1.00
CA TYR A 42 -11.50 -9.20 -2.43
C TYR A 42 -10.37 -10.21 -2.67
N THR A 43 -9.70 -10.64 -1.59
CA THR A 43 -8.61 -11.59 -1.58
C THR A 43 -7.52 -11.22 -2.58
N GLU A 44 -7.20 -12.11 -3.52
CA GLU A 44 -6.17 -11.90 -4.54
C GLU A 44 -6.47 -10.75 -5.50
N ASN A 45 -7.69 -10.21 -5.50
CA ASN A 45 -8.11 -9.09 -6.34
C ASN A 45 -8.04 -7.74 -5.61
N THR A 46 -7.55 -7.70 -4.36
CA THR A 46 -7.44 -6.47 -3.58
C THR A 46 -6.39 -5.53 -4.16
N VAL A 47 -6.79 -4.28 -4.41
CA VAL A 47 -5.90 -3.17 -4.72
C VAL A 47 -5.98 -2.12 -3.62
N ILE A 48 -4.82 -1.61 -3.21
CA ILE A 48 -4.69 -0.46 -2.31
C ILE A 48 -4.36 0.78 -3.12
N GLU A 49 -5.28 1.74 -3.12
CA GLU A 49 -5.01 3.08 -3.62
C GLU A 49 -4.32 3.89 -2.52
N VAL A 50 -3.17 4.47 -2.86
CA VAL A 50 -2.39 5.36 -1.99
C VAL A 50 -2.44 6.76 -2.57
N ASP A 51 -3.09 7.68 -1.85
CA ASP A 51 -3.05 9.10 -2.14
C ASP A 51 -1.91 9.75 -1.36
N GLU A 52 -0.83 10.07 -2.07
CA GLU A 52 0.36 10.70 -1.48
C GLU A 52 0.09 12.12 -0.99
N SER A 53 -0.85 12.84 -1.62
CA SER A 53 -1.11 14.26 -1.32
C SER A 53 -1.79 14.40 0.04
N TYR A 54 -2.71 13.48 0.37
CA TYR A 54 -3.46 13.52 1.62
C TYR A 54 -2.98 12.52 2.66
N LYS A 55 -1.98 11.67 2.31
CA LYS A 55 -1.54 10.53 3.13
C LYS A 55 -2.71 9.60 3.49
N ARG A 56 -3.57 9.31 2.50
CA ARG A 56 -4.79 8.49 2.68
C ARG A 56 -4.77 7.22 1.85
N LEU A 57 -5.40 6.20 2.42
CA LEU A 57 -5.58 4.88 1.81
C LEU A 57 -7.04 4.62 1.47
N PHE A 58 -7.25 3.99 0.32
CA PHE A 58 -8.52 3.39 -0.11
C PHE A 58 -8.24 1.97 -0.62
N TYR A 59 -9.28 1.15 -0.72
CA TYR A 59 -9.15 -0.21 -1.24
C TYR A 59 -10.31 -0.51 -2.17
N ASP A 60 -10.03 -1.29 -3.21
CA ASP A 60 -11.00 -1.69 -4.21
C ASP A 60 -10.65 -3.04 -4.83
N GLU A 61 -11.56 -3.59 -5.64
CA GLU A 61 -11.33 -4.75 -6.48
C GLU A 61 -10.65 -4.33 -7.79
N ILE A 62 -9.63 -5.07 -8.21
CA ILE A 62 -8.88 -4.79 -9.45
C ILE A 62 -9.77 -4.71 -10.70
N LYS A 63 -10.89 -5.42 -10.75
CA LYS A 63 -11.82 -5.38 -11.88
C LYS A 63 -12.53 -4.04 -11.99
N GLN A 64 -13.01 -3.50 -10.87
CA GLN A 64 -13.72 -2.21 -10.84
C GLN A 64 -12.78 -1.08 -11.30
N LEU A 65 -11.53 -1.09 -10.82
CA LEU A 65 -10.53 -0.11 -11.24
C LEU A 65 -10.19 -0.22 -12.74
N LYS A 66 -10.15 -1.43 -13.30
CA LYS A 66 -9.93 -1.63 -14.75
C LYS A 66 -11.10 -1.10 -15.58
N ASP A 67 -12.33 -1.25 -15.09
CA ASP A 67 -13.52 -0.70 -15.74
C ASP A 67 -13.50 0.85 -15.72
N GLU A 68 -12.83 1.45 -14.74
CA GLU A 68 -12.52 2.88 -14.66
C GLU A 68 -11.26 3.30 -15.44
N GLU A 69 -10.76 2.44 -16.34
CA GLU A 69 -9.55 2.65 -17.16
C GLU A 69 -8.24 2.78 -16.36
N ILE A 70 -8.23 2.44 -15.06
CA ILE A 70 -7.01 2.35 -14.25
C ILE A 70 -6.33 1.02 -14.56
N SER A 71 -5.13 1.08 -15.14
CA SER A 71 -4.36 -0.11 -15.56
C SER A 71 -2.92 -0.15 -15.05
N ASN A 72 -2.41 0.95 -14.49
CA ASN A 72 -1.04 1.07 -13.99
C ASN A 72 -0.94 0.59 -12.54
N PHE A 73 -1.08 -0.73 -12.34
CA PHE A 73 -0.95 -1.37 -11.04
C PHE A 73 0.52 -1.72 -10.74
N ILE A 74 0.93 -1.45 -9.51
CA ILE A 74 2.20 -1.91 -8.94
C ILE A 74 1.91 -3.22 -8.22
N GLU A 75 2.45 -4.32 -8.72
CA GLU A 75 2.35 -5.61 -8.04
C GLU A 75 3.24 -5.57 -6.79
N TRP A 76 2.62 -5.57 -5.61
CA TRP A 76 3.34 -5.54 -4.35
C TRP A 76 3.70 -6.95 -3.90
N THR A 77 4.97 -7.14 -3.55
CA THR A 77 5.45 -8.40 -2.97
C THR A 77 6.21 -8.12 -1.68
N PRO A 78 6.29 -9.10 -0.75
CA PRO A 78 7.07 -8.95 0.47
C PRO A 78 8.55 -8.61 0.21
N GLU A 79 9.14 -9.08 -0.88
CA GLU A 79 10.52 -8.76 -1.28
C GLU A 79 10.67 -7.28 -1.65
N LEU A 80 9.66 -6.70 -2.31
CA LEU A 80 9.62 -5.26 -2.59
C LEU A 80 9.58 -4.44 -1.30
N ALA A 81 8.78 -4.88 -0.32
CA ALA A 81 8.72 -4.25 1.01
C ALA A 81 10.09 -4.23 1.69
N GLN A 82 10.83 -5.35 1.65
CA GLN A 82 12.18 -5.43 2.20
C GLN A 82 13.15 -4.45 1.52
N SER A 83 13.13 -4.40 0.18
CA SER A 83 13.96 -3.47 -0.60
C SER A 83 13.68 -2.01 -0.25
N MET A 84 12.40 -1.64 -0.13
CA MET A 84 11.99 -0.27 0.20
C MET A 84 12.30 0.12 1.64
N CYS A 85 12.19 -0.79 2.61
CA CYS A 85 12.60 -0.55 4.00
C CYS A 85 14.10 -0.25 4.10
N VAL A 86 14.95 -0.98 3.37
CA VAL A 86 16.40 -0.73 3.34
C VAL A 86 16.70 0.64 2.73
N ALA A 87 16.07 0.99 1.61
CA ALA A 87 16.24 2.29 0.97
C ALA A 87 15.78 3.46 1.88
N GLY A 88 14.66 3.28 2.59
CA GLY A 88 14.15 4.27 3.55
C GLY A 88 15.10 4.50 4.73
N MET A 89 15.68 3.43 5.27
CA MET A 89 16.68 3.50 6.36
C MET A 89 17.95 4.24 5.92
N ILE A 90 18.43 4.01 4.70
CA ILE A 90 19.60 4.71 4.16
C ILE A 90 19.33 6.22 4.07
N ARG A 91 18.17 6.62 3.52
CA ARG A 91 17.79 8.04 3.44
C ARG A 91 17.71 8.71 4.81
N LEU A 92 17.12 8.04 5.81
CA LEU A 92 17.09 8.53 7.18
C LEU A 92 18.49 8.74 7.77
N ILE A 93 19.46 7.88 7.45
CA ILE A 93 20.85 8.06 7.91
C ILE A 93 21.53 9.23 7.18
N GLU A 94 21.23 9.46 5.91
CA GLU A 94 21.76 10.58 5.13
C GLU A 94 21.18 11.93 5.57
N ASP A 95 19.88 12.01 5.85
CA ASP A 95 19.19 13.24 6.29
C ASP A 95 19.58 13.67 7.71
N ASN A 96 20.21 12.79 8.51
CA ASN A 96 20.67 13.06 9.88
C ASN A 96 22.19 13.32 9.99
N LYS A 97 22.89 13.53 8.88
CA LYS A 97 24.32 13.93 8.83
C LYS A 97 24.47 15.40 8.47
#